data_AF-A0A537MY41-F1
#
_entry.id   AF-A0A537MY41-F1
#
_cell.length_a   1.000
_cell.length_b   1.000
_cell.length_c   1.000
_cell.angle_alpha   90.00
_cell.angle_beta   90.00
_cell.angle_gamma   90.00
#
_symmetry.space_group_name_H-M   'P 1'
#
loop_
_entity.id
_entity.type
_entity.pdbx_description
1 polymer ?
#
loop_
_entity_poly.entity_id
_entity_poly.type
_entity_poly.pdbx_seq_one_letter_code
_entity_poly.pdbx_strand_id
1 'polypeptide(L)'
;MADHGPVEYATAQGNDLPAHELMYERFVHLVFVGGAHVVNVIIGLAIGAVAGHWLVAFGIFVIATIVAVHGFMTGARGSSVVMVVISLLALALTAGGGHAE
;
A
#
# COMPACT_ATOMS: atom_id res chain seq x y z
N MET A 1 6.31 18.08 40.31
CA MET A 1 6.31 16.81 39.55
C MET A 1 6.75 15.73 40.52
N ALA A 2 5.93 14.68 40.72
CA ALA A 2 6.30 13.57 41.59
C ALA A 2 7.49 12.84 40.96
N ASP A 3 8.48 12.43 41.74
CA ASP A 3 9.66 11.69 41.29
C ASP A 3 9.22 10.27 40.90
N HIS A 4 9.04 10.03 39.60
CA HIS A 4 8.79 8.69 39.08
C HIS A 4 10.16 8.03 39.03
N GLY A 5 10.38 7.01 39.85
CA GLY A 5 11.59 6.19 39.81
C GLY A 5 11.90 5.68 38.38
N PRO A 6 13.08 5.08 38.18
CA PRO A 6 13.50 4.59 36.86
C PRO A 6 12.38 3.76 36.24
N VAL A 7 12.10 4.01 34.95
CA VAL A 7 11.02 3.37 34.20
C VAL A 7 11.28 1.86 34.18
N GLU A 8 10.72 1.16 35.16
CA GLU A 8 10.77 -0.29 35.24
C GLU A 8 9.69 -0.80 34.30
N TYR A 9 10.09 -1.28 33.13
CA TYR A 9 9.22 -2.12 32.32
C TYR A 9 9.01 -3.41 33.11
N ALA A 10 7.99 -3.41 33.98
CA ALA A 10 7.54 -4.62 34.61
C ALA A 10 7.27 -5.61 33.48
N THR A 11 8.01 -6.72 33.46
CA THR A 11 7.59 -7.94 32.79
C THR A 11 6.33 -8.43 33.50
N ALA A 12 5.20 -7.75 33.27
CA ALA A 12 3.91 -8.20 33.73
C ALA A 12 3.78 -9.65 33.28
N GLN A 13 3.64 -10.57 34.24
CA GLN A 13 3.63 -12.01 33.98
C GLN A 13 2.59 -12.30 32.86
N GLY A 14 3.07 -12.67 31.66
CA GLY A 14 2.23 -12.89 30.47
C GLY A 14 2.37 -11.88 29.33
N ASN A 15 3.19 -10.82 29.46
CA ASN A 15 3.50 -9.89 28.36
C ASN A 15 4.63 -10.45 27.47
N ASP A 16 4.28 -11.01 26.32
CA ASP A 16 5.24 -11.41 25.27
C ASP A 16 5.50 -10.22 24.33
N LEU A 17 6.37 -9.31 24.78
CA LEU A 17 6.75 -8.12 24.00
C LEU A 17 7.27 -8.47 22.59
N PRO A 18 8.15 -9.49 22.40
CA PRO A 18 8.55 -9.92 21.07
C PRO A 18 7.38 -10.29 20.14
N ALA A 19 6.35 -10.98 20.65
CA ALA A 19 5.17 -11.29 19.85
C ALA A 19 4.35 -10.04 19.49
N HIS A 20 4.25 -9.07 20.41
CA HIS A 20 3.60 -7.79 20.15
C HIS A 20 4.31 -6.98 19.05
N GLU A 21 5.63 -6.89 19.11
CA GLU A 21 6.44 -6.19 18.09
C GLU A 21 6.30 -6.85 16.72
N LEU A 22 6.38 -8.18 16.65
CA LEU A 22 6.19 -8.92 15.41
C LEU A 22 4.81 -8.69 14.79
N MET A 23 3.75 -8.66 15.61
CA MET A 23 2.41 -8.38 15.13
C MET A 23 2.28 -6.93 14.64
N TYR A 24 2.87 -5.98 15.34
CA TYR A 24 2.88 -4.58 14.93
C TYR A 24 3.59 -4.39 13.58
N GLU A 25 4.75 -5.01 13.39
CA GLU A 25 5.48 -4.95 12.10
C GLU A 25 4.64 -5.49 10.94
N ARG A 26 3.95 -6.62 11.14
CA ARG A 26 3.04 -7.22 10.14
C ARG A 26 1.84 -6.33 9.86
N PHE A 27 1.27 -5.72 10.90
CA PHE A 27 0.14 -4.79 10.76
C PHE A 27 0.54 -3.55 9.94
N VAL A 28 1.65 -2.91 10.28
CA VAL A 28 2.16 -1.75 9.53
C VAL A 28 2.46 -2.12 8.08
N HIS A 29 3.02 -3.30 7.84
CA HIS A 29 3.25 -3.80 6.48
C HIS A 29 1.95 -4.01 5.70
N LEU A 30 0.94 -4.64 6.31
CA LEU A 30 -0.38 -4.82 5.71
C LEU A 30 -1.01 -3.46 5.35
N VAL A 31 -0.97 -2.49 6.26
CA VAL A 31 -1.51 -1.14 6.02
C VAL A 31 -0.78 -0.47 4.85
N PHE A 32 0.54 -0.61 4.76
CA PHE A 32 1.31 -0.04 3.66
C PHE A 32 0.93 -0.65 2.30
N VAL A 33 0.96 -1.99 2.19
CA VAL A 33 0.65 -2.70 0.94
C VAL A 33 -0.82 -2.50 0.56
N GLY A 34 -1.73 -2.59 1.53
CA GLY A 34 -3.16 -2.36 1.33
C GLY A 34 -3.47 -0.92 0.91
N GLY A 35 -2.84 0.07 1.55
CA GLY A 35 -2.96 1.48 1.17
C GLY A 35 -2.47 1.73 -0.26
N ALA A 36 -1.31 1.20 -0.63
CA ALA A 36 -0.81 1.28 -2.00
C ALA A 36 -1.76 0.61 -3.00
N HIS A 37 -2.38 -0.51 -2.65
CA HIS A 37 -3.37 -1.17 -3.49
C HIS A 37 -4.62 -0.30 -3.71
N VAL A 38 -5.16 0.30 -2.65
CA VAL A 38 -6.30 1.25 -2.75
C VAL A 38 -5.95 2.42 -3.66
N VAL A 39 -4.74 2.98 -3.56
CA VAL A 39 -4.28 4.04 -4.47
C VAL A 39 -4.31 3.59 -5.93
N ASN A 40 -3.83 2.37 -6.23
CA ASN A 40 -3.90 1.83 -7.58
C ASN A 40 -5.35 1.65 -8.07
N VAL A 41 -6.29 1.27 -7.20
CA VAL A 41 -7.72 1.19 -7.55
C VAL A 41 -8.26 2.57 -7.91
N ILE A 42 -7.96 3.61 -7.11
CA ILE A 42 -8.39 4.98 -7.39
C ILE A 42 -7.82 5.47 -8.72
N ILE A 43 -6.53 5.20 -8.99
CA ILE A 43 -5.90 5.56 -10.27
C ILE A 43 -6.55 4.80 -11.44
N GLY A 44 -6.77 3.49 -11.30
CA GLY A 44 -7.45 2.69 -12.32
C GLY A 44 -8.86 3.22 -12.62
N LEU A 45 -9.61 3.63 -11.60
CA LEU A 45 -10.91 4.28 -11.78
C LEU A 45 -10.80 5.63 -12.48
N ALA A 46 -9.78 6.45 -12.18
CA ALA A 46 -9.56 7.68 -12.93
C ALA A 46 -9.29 7.40 -14.42
N ILE A 47 -8.47 6.39 -14.73
CA ILE A 47 -8.17 6.00 -16.12
C ILE A 47 -9.40 5.45 -16.84
N GLY A 48 -10.16 4.56 -16.20
CA GLY A 48 -11.31 3.91 -16.81
C GLY A 48 -12.54 4.80 -16.87
N ALA A 49 -12.96 5.34 -15.72
CA ALA A 49 -14.22 6.06 -15.59
C ALA A 49 -14.13 7.53 -16.01
N VAL A 50 -12.97 8.19 -15.83
CA VAL A 50 -12.81 9.61 -16.21
C VAL A 50 -12.21 9.72 -17.60
N ALA A 51 -11.08 9.04 -17.88
CA ALA A 51 -10.41 9.12 -19.18
C ALA A 51 -10.95 8.14 -20.24
N GLY A 52 -11.89 7.24 -19.89
CA GLY A 52 -12.53 6.31 -20.83
C GLY A 52 -11.70 5.07 -21.21
N HIS A 53 -10.52 4.85 -20.62
CA HIS A 53 -9.58 3.81 -21.01
C HIS A 53 -9.73 2.53 -20.16
N TRP A 54 -10.90 1.88 -20.23
CA TRP A 54 -11.23 0.72 -19.39
C TRP A 54 -10.29 -0.49 -19.53
N LEU A 55 -9.73 -0.73 -20.71
CA LEU A 55 -8.78 -1.84 -20.90
C LEU A 55 -7.49 -1.62 -20.09
N VAL A 56 -6.99 -0.39 -20.04
CA VAL A 56 -5.81 -0.01 -19.24
C VAL A 56 -6.14 -0.09 -17.75
N ALA A 57 -7.30 0.41 -17.35
CA ALA A 57 -7.78 0.32 -15.97
C ALA A 57 -7.90 -1.13 -15.49
N PHE A 58 -8.45 -2.03 -16.32
CA PHE A 58 -8.54 -3.46 -16.02
C PHE A 58 -7.16 -4.08 -15.81
N GLY A 59 -6.19 -3.75 -16.67
CA GLY A 59 -4.79 -4.17 -16.51
C GLY A 59 -4.21 -3.73 -15.17
N ILE A 60 -4.44 -2.48 -14.76
CA ILE A 60 -4.00 -1.97 -13.45
C ILE A 60 -4.65 -2.76 -12.31
N PHE A 61 -5.96 -3.01 -12.33
CA PHE A 61 -6.63 -3.75 -11.27
C PHE A 61 -6.05 -5.15 -11.08
N VAL A 62 -5.86 -5.89 -12.17
CA VAL A 62 -5.32 -7.25 -12.12
C VAL A 62 -3.88 -7.25 -11.62
N ILE A 63 -3.01 -6.43 -12.22
CA ILE A 63 -1.58 -6.42 -11.87
C ILE A 63 -1.37 -5.88 -10.45
N ALA A 64 -2.06 -4.81 -10.07
CA ALA A 64 -1.96 -4.25 -8.73
C ALA A 64 -2.45 -5.24 -7.65
N THR A 65 -3.45 -6.08 -7.95
CA THR A 65 -3.90 -7.13 -7.04
C THR A 65 -2.82 -8.19 -6.86
N ILE A 66 -2.21 -8.66 -7.96
CA ILE A 66 -1.11 -9.64 -7.90
C ILE A 66 0.08 -9.08 -7.11
N VAL A 67 0.46 -7.82 -7.37
CA VAL A 67 1.56 -7.14 -6.66
C VAL A 67 1.25 -6.99 -5.17
N ALA A 68 0.02 -6.62 -4.81
CA ALA A 68 -0.39 -6.51 -3.41
C ALA A 68 -0.33 -7.86 -2.69
N VAL A 69 -0.83 -8.93 -3.30
CA VAL A 69 -0.74 -10.29 -2.74
C VAL A 69 0.71 -10.73 -2.56
N HIS A 70 1.55 -10.51 -3.57
CA HIS A 70 2.98 -10.81 -3.49
C HIS A 70 3.67 -10.00 -2.38
N GLY A 71 3.42 -8.69 -2.30
CA GLY A 71 3.98 -7.83 -1.25
C GLY A 71 3.55 -8.25 0.14
N PHE A 72 2.28 -8.63 0.32
CA PHE A 72 1.77 -9.15 1.58
C PHE A 72 2.45 -10.47 1.99
N MET A 73 2.59 -11.42 1.07
CA MET A 73 3.18 -12.73 1.36
C MET A 73 4.70 -12.68 1.62
N THR A 74 5.42 -11.76 0.97
CA THR A 74 6.90 -11.73 1.00
C THR A 74 7.47 -10.71 1.97
N GLY A 75 6.65 -9.82 2.54
CA GLY A 75 7.14 -8.67 3.31
C GLY A 75 7.73 -7.55 2.44
N ALA A 76 7.74 -7.69 1.11
CA ALA A 76 8.34 -6.71 0.21
C ALA A 76 7.43 -5.48 0.04
N ARG A 77 7.97 -4.28 0.30
CA ARG A 77 7.27 -3.00 0.08
C ARG A 77 7.57 -2.38 -1.29
N GLY A 78 8.76 -2.64 -1.84
CA GLY A 78 9.24 -2.00 -3.08
C GLY A 78 8.35 -2.26 -4.29
N SER A 79 7.82 -3.47 -4.42
CA SER A 79 6.90 -3.84 -5.51
C SER A 79 5.61 -3.01 -5.50
N SER A 80 5.06 -2.73 -4.31
CA SER A 80 3.86 -1.88 -4.17
C SER A 80 4.13 -0.42 -4.58
N VAL A 81 5.32 0.10 -4.23
CA VAL A 81 5.74 1.45 -4.65
C VAL A 81 5.90 1.52 -6.16
N VAL A 82 6.60 0.55 -6.75
CA VAL A 82 6.79 0.47 -8.21
C VAL A 82 5.45 0.41 -8.93
N MET A 83 4.50 -0.37 -8.42
CA MET A 83 3.16 -0.44 -9.00
C MET A 83 2.44 0.91 -8.98
N VAL A 84 2.50 1.65 -7.86
CA VAL A 84 1.90 3.00 -7.80
C VAL A 84 2.54 3.94 -8.83
N VAL A 85 3.87 3.91 -8.98
CA VAL A 85 4.57 4.71 -9.99
C VAL A 85 4.12 4.34 -11.40
N ILE A 86 4.01 3.05 -11.72
CA ILE A 86 3.52 2.57 -13.02
C ILE A 86 2.09 3.06 -13.26
N SER A 87 1.20 2.95 -12.28
CA SER A 87 -0.18 3.43 -12.41
C SER A 87 -0.25 4.95 -12.63
N LEU A 88 0.60 5.72 -11.95
CA LEU A 88 0.69 7.18 -12.16
C LEU A 88 1.19 7.53 -13.58
N LEU A 89 2.17 6.79 -14.09
CA LEU A 89 2.64 6.95 -15.47
C LEU A 89 1.54 6.61 -16.48
N ALA A 90 0.80 5.51 -16.25
CA ALA A 90 -0.33 5.14 -17.08
C ALA A 90 -1.43 6.23 -17.05
N LEU A 91 -1.69 6.83 -15.89
CA LEU A 91 -2.62 7.95 -15.76
C LEU A 91 -2.15 9.17 -16.56
N ALA A 92 -0.87 9.55 -16.45
CA ALA A 92 -0.33 10.68 -17.19
C ALA A 92 -0.45 10.49 -18.72
N LEU A 93 -0.15 9.29 -19.21
CA LEU A 93 -0.23 8.97 -20.64
C LEU A 93 -1.68 8.96 -21.15
N THR A 94 -2.61 8.41 -20.37
CA THR A 94 -4.02 8.32 -20.76
C THR A 94 -4.75 9.66 -20.62
N ALA A 95 -4.31 10.55 -19.73
CA ALA A 95 -4.84 11.90 -19.60
C ALA A 95 -4.31 12.86 -20.68
N GLY A 96 -3.05 12.73 -21.09
CA GLY A 96 -2.40 13.64 -22.05
C GLY A 96 -2.79 13.44 -23.53
N GLY A 97 -3.36 12.28 -23.89
CA GLY A 97 -3.75 11.97 -25.28
C GLY A 97 -5.00 12.70 -25.80
N GLY A 98 -5.78 13.35 -24.94
CA GLY A 98 -7.06 13.97 -25.29
C GLY A 98 -6.99 15.44 -25.74
N HIS A 99 -5.81 16.01 -25.97
CA HIS A 99 -5.62 17.44 -26.29
C HIS A 99 -4.85 17.69 -27.61
N ALA A 100 -4.84 16.71 -28.52
CA ALA A 100 -4.17 16.83 -29.83
C ALA A 100 -5.14 17.13 -30.99
N GLU A 101 -6.27 17.80 -30.71
CA GLU A 101 -7.20 18.33 -31.72
C GLU A 101 -7.23 19.86 -31.68
#